data_AF-A0A8J4SJX4-F1
#
_entry.id   AF-A0A8J4SJX4-F1
#
_cell.length_a   1.000
_cell.length_b   1.000
_cell.length_c   1.000
_cell.angle_alpha   90.00
_cell.angle_beta   90.00
_cell.angle_gamma   90.00
#
_symmetry.space_group_name_H-M   'P 1'
#
loop_
_entity.id
_entity.type
_entity.pdbx_description
1 polymer ?
#
loop_
_entity_poly.entity_id
_entity_poly.type
_entity_poly.pdbx_seq_one_letter_code
_entity_poly.pdbx_strand_id
1 'polypeptide(L)'
;MQVESLKLLQEKIKNDERNNSLTKKYLTEKIVEQYVSKRTSFGGTLAQCVNNNANNPGAILPRACDLNAYETFKDFFDPLIKDYHKVQGPEISHPASNFGDLANLKFKDLNDGSDMVVSTRVRLGRTVEGYGFGPTLTKEMRLELEGKIATALKNLTGEYKGTYHPLAGMKEEERVKLVEQHFLFRNDDRFVVFSVEFVSHHHHVT
;
A
#
# COMPACT_ATOMS: atom_id res chain seq x y z
N MET A 1 14.66 1.04 -6.13
CA MET A 1 14.20 2.45 -6.22
C MET A 1 15.19 3.43 -5.60
N GLN A 2 15.82 4.25 -6.44
CA GLN A 2 16.56 5.43 -6.01
C GLN A 2 15.59 6.60 -5.85
N VAL A 3 15.71 7.35 -4.77
CA VAL A 3 14.91 8.55 -4.49
C VAL A 3 15.84 9.69 -4.08
N GLU A 4 15.31 10.91 -4.10
CA GLU A 4 16.00 12.09 -3.58
C GLU A 4 16.33 11.96 -2.09
N SER A 5 17.25 12.80 -1.61
CA SER A 5 17.62 12.81 -0.19
C SER A 5 16.42 13.15 0.70
N LEU A 6 16.39 12.58 1.92
CA LEU A 6 15.32 12.83 2.88
C LEU A 6 15.15 14.33 3.19
N LYS A 7 16.25 15.09 3.23
CA LYS A 7 16.25 16.54 3.46
C LYS A 7 15.54 17.28 2.32
N LEU A 8 15.90 16.99 1.07
CA LEU A 8 15.26 17.62 -0.10
C LEU A 8 13.77 17.28 -0.18
N LEU A 9 13.40 16.02 0.10
CA LEU A 9 11.99 15.63 0.14
C LEU A 9 11.22 16.36 1.25
N GLN A 10 11.81 16.54 2.42
CA GLN A 10 11.20 17.33 3.50
C GLN A 10 10.96 18.78 3.08
N GLU A 11 11.95 19.43 2.45
CA GLU A 11 11.83 20.80 1.96
C GLU A 11 10.67 20.94 0.97
N LYS A 12 10.58 20.03 -0.02
CA LYS A 12 9.45 20.00 -0.97
C LYS A 12 8.09 19.85 -0.26
N ILE A 13 8.00 18.92 0.70
CA ILE A 13 6.77 18.67 1.46
C ILE A 13 6.38 19.90 2.29
N LYS A 14 7.35 20.54 2.96
CA LYS A 14 7.11 21.71 3.82
C LYS A 14 6.70 22.95 3.03
N ASN A 15 7.39 23.21 1.92
CA ASN A 15 7.21 24.42 1.11
C ASN A 15 5.97 24.37 0.20
N ASP A 16 5.38 23.21 -0.03
CA ASP A 16 4.11 23.12 -0.77
C ASP A 16 2.93 23.47 0.16
N GLU A 17 2.35 24.66 -0.04
CA GLU A 17 1.18 25.15 0.69
C GLU A 17 -0.06 24.27 0.52
N ARG A 18 -0.15 23.53 -0.59
CA ARG A 18 -1.27 22.62 -0.88
C ARG A 18 -1.15 21.32 -0.08
N ASN A 19 0.03 21.00 0.42
CA ASN A 19 0.29 19.79 1.15
C ASN A 19 -0.18 19.92 2.61
N ASN A 20 -1.23 19.17 2.93
CA ASN A 20 -1.84 19.10 4.27
C ASN A 20 -1.75 17.68 4.86
N SER A 21 -0.72 16.94 4.46
CA SER A 21 -0.55 15.53 4.82
C SER A 21 -0.11 15.35 6.28
N LEU A 22 -0.44 14.19 6.86
CA LEU A 22 0.15 13.78 8.13
C LEU A 22 1.66 13.53 8.00
N THR A 23 2.13 13.16 6.80
CA THR A 23 3.57 13.12 6.50
C THR A 23 4.22 14.48 6.77
N LYS A 24 3.65 15.59 6.27
CA LYS A 24 4.16 16.94 6.53
C LYS A 24 4.13 17.28 8.03
N LYS A 25 3.06 16.91 8.73
CA LYS A 25 2.87 17.17 10.16
C LYS A 25 3.95 16.49 11.02
N TYR A 26 4.31 15.24 10.71
CA TYR A 26 5.20 14.44 11.56
C TYR A 26 6.65 14.34 11.05
N LEU A 27 6.94 14.74 9.81
CA LEU A 27 8.31 14.79 9.28
C LEU A 27 9.05 16.06 9.74
N THR A 28 9.33 16.13 11.05
CA THR A 28 10.06 17.24 11.68
C THR A 28 11.55 17.21 11.34
N GLU A 29 12.28 18.32 11.59
CA GLU A 29 13.74 18.36 11.43
C GLU A 29 14.45 17.30 12.28
N LYS A 30 14.04 17.16 13.54
CA LYS A 30 14.54 16.11 14.44
C LYS A 30 14.38 14.71 13.85
N ILE A 31 13.21 14.42 13.26
CA ILE A 31 12.94 13.12 12.61
C ILE A 31 13.87 12.93 11.40
N VAL A 32 14.08 13.96 10.59
CA VAL A 32 14.98 13.89 9.44
C VAL A 32 16.42 13.65 9.88
N GLU A 33 16.93 14.40 10.84
CA GLU A 33 18.27 14.22 11.39
C GLU A 33 18.47 12.82 11.97
N GLN A 34 17.49 12.31 12.71
CA GLN A 34 17.55 11.00 13.34
C GLN A 34 17.56 9.84 12.32
N TYR A 35 16.88 9.98 11.19
CA TYR A 35 16.63 8.87 10.27
C TYR A 35 17.28 8.99 8.88
N VAL A 36 17.97 10.08 8.56
CA VAL A 36 18.59 10.31 7.24
C VAL A 36 19.50 9.16 6.78
N SER A 37 20.28 8.58 7.69
CA SER A 37 21.22 7.49 7.40
C SER A 37 20.70 6.11 7.81
N LYS A 38 19.54 6.01 8.47
CA LYS A 38 19.02 4.72 8.92
C LYS A 38 18.42 3.93 7.75
N ARG A 39 18.52 2.61 7.84
CA ARG A 39 18.02 1.65 6.85
C ARG A 39 17.29 0.51 7.56
N THR A 40 16.23 0.00 6.95
CA THR A 40 15.59 -1.26 7.38
C THR A 40 16.49 -2.45 7.02
N SER A 41 16.14 -3.66 7.49
CA SER A 41 16.84 -4.89 7.11
C SER A 41 16.77 -5.20 5.60
N PHE A 42 15.79 -4.64 4.88
CA PHE A 42 15.67 -4.74 3.42
C PHE A 42 16.36 -3.57 2.68
N GLY A 43 17.11 -2.73 3.39
CA GLY A 43 17.77 -1.55 2.81
C GLY A 43 16.82 -0.36 2.56
N GLY A 44 15.59 -0.43 3.06
CA GLY A 44 14.58 0.61 2.89
C GLY A 44 14.90 1.88 3.67
N THR A 45 14.46 3.03 3.19
CA THR A 45 14.75 4.35 3.77
C THR A 45 13.48 5.13 4.12
N LEU A 46 13.58 6.06 5.08
CA LEU A 46 12.48 7.00 5.34
C LEU A 46 12.21 7.91 4.13
N ALA A 47 13.24 8.21 3.31
CA ALA A 47 13.09 8.97 2.06
C ALA A 47 12.14 8.27 1.08
N GLN A 48 12.34 6.95 0.88
CA GLN A 48 11.43 6.14 0.07
C GLN A 48 10.01 6.15 0.63
N CYS A 49 9.86 6.25 1.96
CA CYS A 49 8.54 6.23 2.57
C CYS A 49 7.72 7.50 2.33
N VAL A 50 8.39 8.65 2.23
CA VAL A 50 7.75 9.98 2.09
C VAL A 50 7.77 10.51 0.66
N ASN A 51 8.46 9.83 -0.27
CA ASN A 51 8.62 10.26 -1.66
C ASN A 51 7.28 10.58 -2.36
N ASN A 52 6.24 9.78 -2.10
CA ASN A 52 4.91 10.04 -2.66
C ASN A 52 4.33 11.39 -2.19
N ASN A 53 4.50 11.76 -0.92
CA ASN A 53 3.94 13.01 -0.39
C ASN A 53 4.68 14.25 -0.90
N ALA A 54 5.96 14.12 -1.25
CA ALA A 54 6.72 15.21 -1.88
C ALA A 54 6.26 15.50 -3.31
N ASN A 55 5.81 14.47 -4.03
CA ASN A 55 5.40 14.58 -5.43
C ASN A 55 3.88 14.69 -5.62
N ASN A 56 3.08 14.36 -4.59
CA ASN A 56 1.63 14.39 -4.63
C ASN A 56 1.07 15.07 -3.36
N PRO A 57 0.83 16.39 -3.36
CA PRO A 57 0.40 17.13 -2.17
C PRO A 57 -0.99 16.71 -1.64
N GLY A 58 -1.82 16.08 -2.48
CA GLY A 58 -3.09 15.49 -2.07
C GLY A 58 -2.96 14.17 -1.29
N ALA A 59 -1.77 13.56 -1.24
CA ALA A 59 -1.55 12.33 -0.50
C ALA A 59 -1.44 12.61 0.99
N ILE A 60 -2.35 12.06 1.80
CA ILE A 60 -2.39 12.33 3.24
C ILE A 60 -1.35 11.53 4.04
N LEU A 61 -1.01 10.33 3.58
CA LEU A 61 -0.20 9.34 4.32
C LEU A 61 1.06 8.93 3.55
N PRO A 62 2.12 8.52 4.26
CA PRO A 62 3.30 7.91 3.65
C PRO A 62 2.99 6.50 3.13
N ARG A 63 4.00 5.85 2.54
CA ARG A 63 3.97 4.43 2.16
C ARG A 63 5.19 3.77 2.78
N ALA A 64 5.03 2.68 3.52
CA ALA A 64 6.20 2.00 4.07
C ALA A 64 7.10 1.44 2.94
N CYS A 65 8.42 1.50 3.10
CA CYS A 65 9.36 0.91 2.14
C CYS A 65 9.39 -0.62 2.22
N ASP A 66 9.12 -1.18 3.40
CA ASP A 66 8.97 -2.60 3.71
C ASP A 66 8.29 -2.75 5.08
N LEU A 67 8.05 -4.00 5.49
CA LEU A 67 7.37 -4.31 6.75
C LEU A 67 8.14 -3.80 7.98
N ASN A 68 9.47 -3.69 7.92
CA ASN A 68 10.30 -3.28 9.04
C ASN A 68 10.38 -1.75 9.20
N ALA A 69 9.77 -0.99 8.29
CA ALA A 69 9.73 0.48 8.37
C ALA A 69 8.99 0.97 9.62
N TYR A 70 7.93 0.26 10.03
CA TYR A 70 7.12 0.63 11.20
C TYR A 70 7.94 0.61 12.50
N GLU A 71 8.86 -0.34 12.64
CA GLU A 71 9.76 -0.42 13.80
C GLU A 71 11.02 0.42 13.62
N THR A 72 11.64 0.39 12.43
CA THR A 72 12.89 1.12 12.17
C THR A 72 12.71 2.64 12.28
N PHE A 73 11.56 3.15 11.86
CA PHE A 73 11.20 4.58 11.85
C PHE A 73 10.03 4.87 12.80
N LYS A 74 9.98 4.17 13.93
CA LYS A 74 8.87 4.20 14.88
C LYS A 74 8.45 5.61 15.32
N ASP A 75 9.41 6.47 15.63
CA ASP A 75 9.11 7.84 16.09
C ASP A 75 8.42 8.71 15.01
N PHE A 76 8.51 8.32 13.73
CA PHE A 76 7.74 8.94 12.65
C PHE A 76 6.38 8.25 12.45
N PHE A 77 6.35 6.91 12.42
CA PHE A 77 5.12 6.16 12.10
C PHE A 77 4.12 6.12 13.26
N ASP A 78 4.55 5.88 14.50
CA ASP A 78 3.65 5.74 15.65
C ASP A 78 2.74 6.96 15.88
N PRO A 79 3.26 8.20 16.00
CA PRO A 79 2.39 9.35 16.23
C PRO A 79 1.48 9.61 15.03
N LEU A 80 1.94 9.31 13.81
CA LEU A 80 1.14 9.41 12.59
C LEU A 80 0.00 8.38 12.55
N ILE A 81 0.28 7.12 12.93
CA ILE A 81 -0.70 6.04 13.02
C ILE A 81 -1.75 6.38 14.10
N LYS A 82 -1.31 6.85 15.27
CA LYS A 82 -2.23 7.27 16.35
C LYS A 82 -3.17 8.37 15.89
N ASP A 83 -2.66 9.38 15.19
CA ASP A 83 -3.45 10.49 14.67
C ASP A 83 -4.47 10.00 13.63
N TYR A 84 -4.00 9.28 12.60
CA TYR A 84 -4.87 8.81 11.52
C TYR A 84 -5.98 7.86 12.02
N HIS A 85 -5.64 6.92 12.91
CA HIS A 85 -6.57 5.93 13.46
C HIS A 85 -7.28 6.40 14.73
N LYS A 86 -7.02 7.63 15.19
CA LYS A 86 -7.62 8.23 16.40
C LYS A 86 -7.44 7.36 17.65
N VAL A 87 -6.26 6.76 17.81
CA VAL A 87 -5.92 5.92 18.97
C VAL A 87 -5.69 6.84 20.17
N GLN A 88 -6.54 6.71 21.19
CA GLN A 88 -6.50 7.54 22.41
C GLN A 88 -5.61 6.97 23.52
N GLY A 89 -5.20 5.70 23.40
CA GLY A 89 -4.35 5.03 24.39
C GLY A 89 -2.89 5.49 24.34
N PRO A 90 -2.14 5.29 25.45
CA PRO A 90 -0.72 5.61 25.49
C PRO A 90 0.08 4.76 24.49
N GLU A 91 -0.38 3.54 24.21
CA GLU A 91 0.25 2.59 23.29
C GLU A 91 -0.69 2.20 22.15
N ILE A 92 -0.12 1.89 20.98
CA ILE A 92 -0.86 1.30 19.86
C ILE A 92 -0.99 -0.20 20.14
N SER A 93 -2.22 -0.69 20.24
CA SER A 93 -2.50 -2.12 20.42
C SER A 93 -3.57 -2.58 19.44
N HIS A 94 -3.43 -3.79 18.91
CA HIS A 94 -4.39 -4.41 18.02
C HIS A 94 -4.77 -5.80 18.56
N PRO A 95 -6.06 -6.15 18.66
CA PRO A 95 -6.47 -7.47 19.12
C PRO A 95 -6.04 -8.56 18.14
N ALA A 96 -5.99 -9.80 18.62
CA ALA A 96 -5.82 -10.96 17.75
C ALA A 96 -6.94 -11.03 16.70
N SER A 97 -6.63 -11.61 15.54
CA SER A 97 -7.61 -11.78 14.46
C SER A 97 -8.79 -12.62 14.95
N ASN A 98 -10.01 -12.12 14.73
CA ASN A 98 -11.24 -12.81 15.08
C ASN A 98 -12.31 -12.49 14.02
N PHE A 99 -12.69 -13.49 13.22
CA PHE A 99 -13.75 -13.37 12.21
C PHE A 99 -15.15 -13.69 12.78
N GLY A 100 -15.24 -14.10 14.05
CA GLY A 100 -16.48 -14.54 14.68
C GLY A 100 -16.93 -15.93 14.21
N ASP A 101 -18.16 -16.27 14.55
CA ASP A 101 -18.83 -17.48 14.08
C ASP A 101 -19.50 -17.21 12.73
N LEU A 102 -18.88 -17.70 11.65
CA LEU A 102 -19.34 -17.49 10.27
C LEU A 102 -20.75 -18.05 10.02
N ALA A 103 -21.18 -19.08 10.76
CA ALA A 103 -22.51 -19.66 10.62
C ALA A 103 -23.59 -18.80 11.31
N ASN A 104 -23.20 -17.94 12.25
CA ASN A 104 -24.11 -17.16 13.09
C ASN A 104 -23.77 -15.66 13.08
N LEU A 105 -23.41 -15.11 11.92
CA LEU A 105 -23.20 -13.68 11.75
C LEU A 105 -24.53 -12.92 11.82
N LYS A 106 -24.58 -11.88 12.65
CA LYS A 106 -25.80 -11.10 12.92
C LYS A 106 -25.98 -9.92 11.97
N PHE A 107 -25.86 -10.16 10.67
CA PHE A 107 -26.13 -9.15 9.63
C PHE A 107 -27.40 -9.53 8.87
N LYS A 108 -28.21 -8.54 8.52
CA LYS A 108 -29.36 -8.70 7.61
C LYS A 108 -28.95 -8.24 6.21
N ASP A 109 -29.68 -8.70 5.20
CA ASP A 109 -29.56 -8.10 3.87
C ASP A 109 -29.96 -6.62 3.94
N LEU A 110 -29.06 -5.75 3.50
CA LEU A 110 -29.28 -4.30 3.52
C LEU A 110 -30.29 -3.86 2.45
N ASN A 111 -30.59 -4.71 1.47
CA ASN A 111 -31.64 -4.51 0.47
C ASN A 111 -33.00 -5.12 0.85
N ASP A 112 -33.16 -5.66 2.06
CA ASP A 112 -34.48 -6.15 2.49
C ASP A 112 -35.48 -4.98 2.57
N GLY A 113 -36.42 -4.91 1.62
CA GLY A 113 -37.40 -3.83 1.49
C GLY A 113 -36.90 -2.56 0.76
N SER A 114 -35.72 -2.56 0.14
CA SER A 114 -35.22 -1.45 -0.68
C SER A 114 -34.30 -1.92 -1.82
N ASP A 115 -34.23 -1.18 -2.93
CA ASP A 115 -33.32 -1.51 -4.06
C ASP A 115 -32.20 -0.45 -4.17
N MET A 116 -31.56 -0.14 -3.05
CA MET A 116 -30.56 0.94 -2.97
C MET A 116 -29.12 0.46 -3.07
N VAL A 117 -28.82 -0.79 -2.71
CA VAL A 117 -27.46 -1.35 -2.70
C VAL A 117 -27.21 -2.15 -3.98
N VAL A 118 -26.47 -1.55 -4.92
CA VAL A 118 -26.11 -2.21 -6.20
C VAL A 118 -25.24 -3.45 -5.98
N SER A 119 -24.26 -3.39 -5.08
CA SER A 119 -23.39 -4.52 -4.73
C SER A 119 -22.76 -4.34 -3.35
N THR A 120 -22.44 -5.46 -2.69
CA THR A 120 -21.70 -5.47 -1.41
C THR A 120 -20.35 -6.11 -1.61
N ARG A 121 -19.28 -5.48 -1.09
CA ARG A 121 -17.90 -5.96 -1.25
C ARG A 121 -17.09 -5.81 0.02
N VAL A 122 -16.45 -6.89 0.45
CA VAL A 122 -15.47 -6.93 1.55
C VAL A 122 -14.11 -7.35 1.01
N ARG A 123 -13.03 -6.72 1.50
CA ARG A 123 -11.65 -7.00 1.05
C ARG A 123 -10.65 -6.91 2.20
N LEU A 124 -9.59 -7.70 2.12
CA LEU A 124 -8.50 -7.71 3.08
C LEU A 124 -7.16 -7.43 2.38
N GLY A 125 -6.26 -6.73 3.07
CA GLY A 125 -4.86 -6.61 2.66
C GLY A 125 -4.00 -7.54 3.50
N ARG A 126 -2.97 -8.15 2.89
CA ARG A 126 -2.01 -9.01 3.56
C ARG A 126 -0.60 -8.75 3.04
N THR A 127 0.37 -8.88 3.92
CA THR A 127 1.80 -8.89 3.61
C THR A 127 2.32 -10.30 3.81
N VAL A 128 3.16 -10.78 2.89
CA VAL A 128 3.87 -12.06 3.05
C VAL A 128 5.24 -11.75 3.65
N GLU A 129 5.55 -12.38 4.78
CA GLU A 129 6.84 -12.21 5.46
C GLU A 129 8.01 -12.61 4.56
N GLY A 130 9.16 -11.94 4.73
CA GLY A 130 10.36 -12.16 3.93
C GLY A 130 10.41 -11.35 2.62
N TYR A 131 9.36 -10.61 2.28
CA TYR A 131 9.31 -9.77 1.09
C TYR A 131 9.20 -8.29 1.44
N GLY A 132 10.00 -7.45 0.76
CA GLY A 132 9.88 -6.00 0.81
C GLY A 132 8.60 -5.50 0.13
N PHE A 133 8.32 -4.19 0.26
CA PHE A 133 7.28 -3.54 -0.54
C PHE A 133 7.89 -2.92 -1.79
N GLY A 134 7.10 -2.19 -2.58
CA GLY A 134 7.52 -1.55 -3.82
C GLY A 134 8.95 -0.95 -3.82
N PRO A 135 9.33 -0.16 -2.80
CA PRO A 135 10.64 0.47 -2.77
C PRO A 135 11.84 -0.48 -2.59
N THR A 136 11.67 -1.64 -1.95
CA THR A 136 12.76 -2.59 -1.64
C THR A 136 12.60 -3.95 -2.31
N LEU A 137 11.46 -4.22 -2.95
CA LEU A 137 11.20 -5.47 -3.66
C LEU A 137 11.95 -5.50 -4.99
N THR A 138 12.84 -6.48 -5.16
CA THR A 138 13.52 -6.71 -6.45
C THR A 138 12.61 -7.44 -7.44
N LYS A 139 13.01 -7.48 -8.71
CA LYS A 139 12.29 -8.23 -9.75
C LYS A 139 12.23 -9.73 -9.41
N GLU A 140 13.33 -10.30 -8.94
CA GLU A 140 13.46 -11.71 -8.58
C GLU A 140 12.55 -12.03 -7.39
N MET A 141 12.58 -11.21 -6.35
CA MET A 141 11.69 -11.35 -5.20
C MET A 141 10.22 -11.22 -5.59
N ARG A 142 9.89 -10.32 -6.52
CA ARG A 142 8.52 -10.16 -7.05
C ARG A 142 8.04 -11.41 -7.79
N LEU A 143 8.88 -11.97 -8.66
CA LEU A 143 8.56 -13.20 -9.40
C LEU A 143 8.42 -14.40 -8.46
N GLU A 144 9.27 -14.51 -7.45
CA GLU A 144 9.16 -15.56 -6.43
C GLU A 144 7.87 -15.41 -5.60
N LEU A 145 7.56 -14.19 -5.15
CA LEU A 145 6.34 -13.88 -4.41
C LEU A 145 5.09 -14.17 -5.24
N GLU A 146 5.09 -13.76 -6.51
CA GLU A 146 4.01 -14.07 -7.46
C GLU A 146 3.84 -15.58 -7.60
N GLY A 147 4.92 -16.33 -7.79
CA GLY A 147 4.88 -17.79 -7.90
C GLY A 147 4.26 -18.45 -6.67
N LYS A 148 4.64 -18.01 -5.47
CA LYS A 148 4.07 -18.51 -4.19
C LYS A 148 2.58 -18.21 -4.10
N ILE A 149 2.16 -16.99 -4.37
CA ILE A 149 0.75 -16.57 -4.30
C ILE A 149 -0.08 -17.30 -5.37
N ALA A 150 0.37 -17.31 -6.62
CA ALA A 150 -0.33 -17.96 -7.72
C ALA A 150 -0.51 -19.46 -7.48
N THR A 151 0.50 -20.14 -6.90
CA THR A 151 0.40 -21.55 -6.53
C THR A 151 -0.67 -21.77 -5.46
N ALA A 152 -0.69 -20.96 -4.41
CA ALA A 152 -1.71 -21.05 -3.37
C ALA A 152 -3.13 -20.80 -3.93
N LEU A 153 -3.28 -19.80 -4.80
CA LEU A 153 -4.57 -19.47 -5.43
C LEU A 153 -5.07 -20.58 -6.37
N LYS A 154 -4.17 -21.22 -7.13
CA LYS A 154 -4.52 -22.35 -8.02
C LYS A 154 -5.01 -23.58 -7.26
N ASN A 155 -4.64 -23.72 -5.99
CA ASN A 155 -5.06 -24.82 -5.12
C ASN A 155 -6.42 -24.57 -4.45
N LEU A 156 -7.05 -23.40 -4.64
CA LEU A 156 -8.39 -23.13 -4.14
C LEU A 156 -9.43 -23.99 -4.88
N THR A 157 -10.40 -24.52 -4.13
CA THR A 157 -11.44 -25.42 -4.62
C THR A 157 -12.83 -24.91 -4.23
N GLY A 158 -13.88 -25.60 -4.69
CA GLY A 158 -15.27 -25.21 -4.42
C GLY A 158 -15.62 -23.84 -4.99
N GLU A 159 -16.28 -23.01 -4.19
CA GLU A 159 -16.66 -21.62 -4.53
C GLU A 159 -15.44 -20.76 -4.91
N TYR A 160 -14.26 -21.07 -4.37
CA TYR A 160 -13.06 -20.26 -4.55
C TYR A 160 -12.20 -20.70 -5.75
N LYS A 161 -12.61 -21.75 -6.48
CA LYS A 161 -11.89 -22.21 -7.66
C LYS A 161 -11.95 -21.12 -8.75
N GLY A 162 -10.79 -20.75 -9.30
CA GLY A 162 -10.72 -19.72 -10.32
C GLY A 162 -9.46 -19.80 -11.18
N THR A 163 -9.28 -18.78 -12.01
CA THR A 163 -8.14 -18.63 -12.91
C THR A 163 -7.25 -17.49 -12.42
N TYR A 164 -5.94 -17.74 -12.36
CA TYR A 164 -4.96 -16.68 -12.12
C TYR A 164 -4.61 -16.00 -13.45
N HIS A 165 -4.81 -14.69 -13.53
CA HIS A 165 -4.54 -13.88 -14.72
C HIS A 165 -3.29 -13.01 -14.48
N PRO A 166 -2.10 -13.41 -14.95
CA PRO A 166 -0.90 -12.60 -14.81
C PRO A 166 -1.02 -11.32 -15.65
N LEU A 167 -0.58 -10.19 -15.12
CA LEU A 167 -0.56 -8.93 -15.88
C LEU A 167 0.47 -8.96 -17.01
N ALA A 168 1.59 -9.65 -16.81
CA ALA A 168 2.59 -9.83 -17.85
C ALA A 168 2.01 -10.68 -18.99
N GLY A 169 1.91 -10.09 -20.18
CA GLY A 169 1.35 -10.76 -21.36
C GLY A 169 -0.19 -10.80 -21.41
N MET A 170 -0.90 -10.12 -20.50
CA MET A 170 -2.35 -9.95 -20.59
C MET A 170 -2.70 -9.11 -21.83
N LYS A 171 -3.69 -9.55 -22.60
CA LYS A 171 -4.20 -8.78 -23.75
C LYS A 171 -4.93 -7.54 -23.28
N GLU A 172 -4.84 -6.46 -24.05
CA GLU A 172 -5.49 -5.20 -23.68
C GLU A 172 -7.01 -5.32 -23.61
N GLU A 173 -7.63 -6.13 -24.47
CA GLU A 173 -9.08 -6.37 -24.42
C GLU A 173 -9.50 -7.03 -23.10
N GLU A 174 -8.69 -7.96 -22.60
CA GLU A 174 -8.93 -8.64 -21.31
C GLU A 174 -8.74 -7.67 -20.16
N ARG A 175 -7.71 -6.82 -20.22
CA ARG A 175 -7.45 -5.77 -19.24
C ARG A 175 -8.62 -4.79 -19.13
N VAL A 176 -9.12 -4.28 -20.25
CA VAL A 176 -10.27 -3.35 -20.30
C VAL A 176 -11.50 -4.00 -19.69
N LYS A 177 -11.83 -5.23 -20.09
CA LYS A 177 -12.97 -5.96 -19.56
C LYS A 177 -12.91 -6.14 -18.04
N LEU A 178 -11.74 -6.51 -17.50
CA LEU A 178 -11.57 -6.66 -16.05
C LEU A 178 -11.67 -5.33 -15.29
N VAL A 179 -11.25 -4.21 -15.89
CA VAL A 179 -11.42 -2.87 -15.30
C VAL A 179 -12.90 -2.47 -15.27
N GLU A 180 -13.64 -2.67 -16.38
CA GLU A 180 -15.08 -2.37 -16.46
C GLU A 180 -15.90 -3.20 -15.46
N GLN A 181 -15.47 -4.43 -15.20
CA GLN A 181 -16.08 -5.30 -14.20
C GLN A 181 -15.68 -4.99 -12.75
N HIS A 182 -14.92 -3.91 -12.51
CA HIS A 182 -14.38 -3.54 -11.20
C HIS A 182 -13.46 -4.61 -10.56
N PHE A 183 -12.84 -5.47 -11.38
CA PHE A 183 -11.95 -6.55 -10.93
C PHE A 183 -10.46 -6.19 -11.01
N LEU A 184 -10.06 -5.35 -11.97
CA LEU A 184 -8.66 -4.94 -12.13
C LEU A 184 -8.43 -3.49 -11.71
N PHE A 185 -7.31 -3.24 -11.03
CA PHE A 185 -6.88 -1.90 -10.66
C PHE A 185 -6.40 -1.12 -11.89
N ARG A 186 -6.54 0.20 -11.84
CA ARG A 186 -6.08 1.07 -12.93
C ARG A 186 -4.58 1.34 -12.78
N ASN A 187 -3.90 1.49 -13.91
CA ASN A 187 -2.45 1.77 -13.94
C ASN A 187 -2.14 3.28 -13.86
N ASP A 188 -3.15 4.15 -13.82
CA ASP A 188 -3.03 5.61 -13.86
C ASP A 188 -3.12 6.27 -12.46
N ASP A 189 -3.11 5.48 -11.38
CA ASP A 189 -3.14 6.02 -10.02
C ASP A 189 -1.79 6.69 -9.68
N ARG A 190 -1.78 8.02 -9.82
CA ARG A 190 -0.64 8.88 -9.50
C ARG A 190 -0.13 8.67 -8.07
N PHE A 191 -0.96 8.30 -7.11
CA PHE A 191 -0.51 8.05 -5.72
C PHE A 191 0.27 6.74 -5.57
N VAL A 192 0.09 5.81 -6.49
CA VAL A 192 0.78 4.51 -6.50
C VAL A 192 2.12 4.67 -7.23
N VAL A 193 2.14 5.31 -8.40
CA VAL A 193 3.33 5.46 -9.26
C VAL A 193 4.57 6.02 -8.53
N PHE A 194 4.41 6.96 -7.60
CA PHE A 194 5.56 7.54 -6.86
C PHE A 194 5.96 6.75 -5.60
N SER A 195 5.27 5.64 -5.30
CA SER A 195 5.52 4.80 -4.11
C SER A 195 5.94 3.37 -4.43
N VAL A 196 5.74 2.94 -5.66
CA VAL A 196 6.18 1.66 -6.20
C VAL A 196 6.90 1.97 -7.50
N GLU A 197 8.11 1.44 -7.68
CA GLU A 197 8.79 1.47 -8.95
C GLU A 197 8.03 0.46 -9.82
N PHE A 198 6.89 0.88 -10.38
CA PHE A 198 6.26 0.12 -11.44
C PHE A 198 7.31 0.07 -12.54
N VAL A 199 7.80 -1.12 -12.83
CA VAL A 199 8.63 -1.36 -14.01
C VAL A 199 7.73 -1.16 -15.23
N SER A 200 7.49 0.11 -15.57
CA SER A 200 7.12 0.56 -16.90
C SER A 200 8.43 0.76 -17.66
N HIS A 201 9.23 -0.29 -17.78
CA HIS A 201 10.09 -0.39 -18.94
C HIS A 201 9.26 -1.12 -19.98
N HIS A 202 8.61 -0.35 -20.86
CA HIS A 202 8.40 -0.59 -22.29
C HIS A 202 7.29 0.33 -22.85
N HIS A 203 7.72 1.33 -23.63
CA HIS A 203 6.98 2.17 -24.61
C HIS A 203 6.10 3.31 -24.06
N HIS A 204 6.13 4.56 -24.55
CA HIS A 204 6.55 5.10 -25.85
C HIS A 204 7.23 6.47 -25.72
N VAL A 205 8.27 6.65 -26.55
CA VAL A 205 8.62 7.92 -27.18
C VAL A 205 7.43 8.42 -28.00
N THR A 206 7.06 9.68 -27.77
CA THR A 206 6.62 10.60 -28.83
C THR A 206 7.30 11.93 -28.57
#